data_AF-A0A954IDK8-F1
#
_entry.id   AF-A0A954IDK8-F1
#
_cell.length_a   1.000
_cell.length_b   1.000
_cell.length_c   1.000
_cell.angle_alpha   90.00
_cell.angle_beta   90.00
_cell.angle_gamma   90.00
#
_symmetry.space_group_name_H-M   'P 1'
#
loop_
_entity.id
_entity.type
_entity.pdbx_description
1 polymer ?
#
loop_
_entity_poly.entity_id
_entity_poly.type
_entity_poly.pdbx_seq_one_letter_code
_entity_poly.pdbx_strand_id
1 'polypeptide(L)'
;MVDGSPAKLNVVVLNVVVLLVWDCAGKRCHHCASMWNDTKEEQMMSVDVRKVAGRRELCFESLDQVVSDAERLVASPNHRTLGNWPLHKLLTHLAHTIEHSIDGFEMKAPFLIRLLGPLIKRIALKKLSPGIKLQKQLEQKVFPEAGSAEDALERLRAAVARAKGERMEAAHPAFGKMSHDEWIRLHLLHSAMHLSFALPE
;
A
#
# COMPACT_ATOMS: atom_id res chain seq x y z
N MET A 1 8.09 -24.50 -38.11
CA MET A 1 7.08 -24.15 -37.07
C MET A 1 7.88 -23.79 -35.83
N VAL A 2 8.10 -22.49 -35.64
CA VAL A 2 9.00 -21.95 -34.61
C VAL A 2 8.12 -21.37 -33.53
N ASP A 3 8.18 -21.98 -32.36
CA ASP A 3 7.43 -21.59 -31.17
C ASP A 3 8.20 -20.44 -30.48
N GLY A 4 7.61 -19.25 -30.47
CA GLY A 4 8.23 -18.02 -29.97
C GLY A 4 7.36 -17.40 -28.90
N SER A 5 7.61 -17.76 -27.64
CA SER A 5 6.99 -17.14 -26.46
C SER A 5 7.86 -15.98 -25.97
N PRO A 6 7.40 -14.71 -25.99
CA PRO A 6 8.13 -13.59 -25.39
C PRO A 6 7.37 -13.09 -24.16
N ALA A 7 7.60 -13.70 -23.00
CA ALA A 7 7.03 -13.22 -21.74
C ALA A 7 7.93 -13.50 -20.53
N LYS A 8 9.23 -13.24 -20.63
CA LYS A 8 10.16 -13.30 -19.50
C LYS A 8 11.23 -12.20 -19.55
N LEU A 9 10.82 -10.95 -19.76
CA LEU A 9 11.70 -9.78 -19.59
C LEU A 9 10.86 -8.57 -19.17
N ASN A 10 10.32 -8.58 -17.95
CA ASN A 10 9.75 -7.36 -17.34
C ASN A 10 9.71 -7.37 -15.80
N VAL A 11 10.43 -8.28 -15.13
CA VAL A 11 10.30 -8.47 -13.66
C VAL A 11 11.59 -8.18 -12.88
N VAL A 12 12.72 -7.86 -13.54
CA VAL A 12 14.02 -7.77 -12.85
C VAL A 12 14.43 -6.35 -12.40
N VAL A 13 13.74 -5.28 -12.83
CA VAL A 13 14.23 -3.90 -12.58
C VAL A 13 13.80 -3.30 -11.22
N LEU A 14 12.99 -3.98 -10.39
CA LEU A 14 12.54 -3.44 -9.09
C LEU A 14 13.01 -4.21 -7.85
N ASN A 15 13.90 -5.20 -7.98
CA ASN A 15 14.30 -6.08 -6.86
C ASN A 15 15.78 -6.04 -6.46
N VAL A 16 16.58 -5.06 -6.90
CA VAL A 16 18.02 -4.99 -6.55
C VAL A 16 18.39 -3.65 -5.94
N VAL A 17 17.94 -3.36 -4.69
CA VAL A 17 18.52 -2.23 -3.89
C VAL A 17 18.63 -2.52 -2.38
N VAL A 18 18.14 -3.65 -1.82
CA VAL A 18 18.26 -3.89 -0.36
C VAL A 18 18.86 -5.26 -0.06
N LEU A 19 20.07 -5.48 -0.55
CA LEU A 19 20.98 -6.48 -0.04
C LEU A 19 22.36 -5.84 -0.12
N LEU A 20 22.84 -5.32 1.01
CA LEU A 20 24.24 -5.07 1.37
C LEU A 20 24.22 -4.04 2.51
N VAL A 21 24.39 -4.54 3.74
CA VAL A 21 25.10 -3.99 4.91
C VAL A 21 24.41 -4.54 6.17
N TRP A 22 24.81 -5.74 6.59
CA TRP A 22 25.57 -5.94 7.84
C TRP A 22 25.68 -7.44 8.13
N ASP A 23 26.90 -7.95 8.02
CA ASP A 23 27.37 -9.09 8.78
C ASP A 23 28.31 -8.53 9.84
N CYS A 24 27.99 -8.70 11.13
CA CYS A 24 29.00 -8.86 12.17
C CYS A 24 28.39 -9.28 13.52
N ALA A 25 29.02 -10.31 14.09
CA ALA A 25 29.02 -10.73 15.49
C ALA A 25 27.80 -11.52 15.99
N GLY A 26 27.78 -12.80 15.60
CA GLY A 26 27.15 -13.83 16.41
C GLY A 26 27.82 -13.97 17.78
N LYS A 27 26.99 -14.17 18.82
CA LYS A 27 27.30 -14.96 20.02
C LYS A 27 25.97 -15.52 20.55
N ARG A 28 25.86 -16.86 20.51
CA ARG A 28 24.69 -17.64 20.93
C ARG A 28 24.50 -17.50 22.44
N CYS A 29 23.37 -16.93 22.85
CA CYS A 29 22.88 -17.00 24.23
C CYS A 29 21.58 -17.82 24.21
N HIS A 30 21.46 -18.84 25.06
CA HIS A 30 20.33 -19.78 25.05
C HIS A 30 18.97 -19.12 25.37
N HIS A 31 18.97 -17.88 25.87
CA HIS A 31 17.77 -17.04 26.06
C HIS A 31 17.26 -16.37 24.77
N CYS A 32 18.00 -16.43 23.66
CA CYS A 32 17.64 -15.82 22.37
C CYS A 32 16.85 -16.77 21.46
N ALA A 33 16.80 -18.07 21.78
CA ALA A 33 16.18 -19.10 20.95
C ALA A 33 14.63 -19.03 20.97
N SER A 34 14.01 -18.61 22.07
CA SER A 34 12.54 -18.44 22.14
C SER A 34 12.06 -17.22 21.37
N MET A 35 12.73 -16.07 21.52
CA MET A 35 12.44 -14.86 20.72
C MET A 35 12.66 -15.07 19.20
N TRP A 36 13.58 -15.97 18.81
CA TRP A 36 13.77 -16.36 17.42
C TRP A 36 12.72 -17.33 16.88
N ASN A 37 12.05 -18.11 17.74
CA ASN A 37 10.95 -18.97 17.31
C ASN A 37 9.65 -18.16 17.17
N ASP A 38 9.35 -17.24 18.09
CA ASP A 38 8.15 -16.39 18.01
C ASP A 38 8.17 -15.48 16.76
N THR A 39 9.34 -14.93 16.42
CA THR A 39 9.50 -14.10 15.21
C THR A 39 9.47 -14.91 13.91
N LYS A 40 9.83 -16.19 13.95
CA LYS A 40 9.71 -17.11 12.81
C LYS A 40 8.27 -17.56 12.58
N GLU A 41 7.50 -17.83 13.62
CA GLU A 41 6.07 -18.16 13.48
C GLU A 41 5.25 -16.96 12.98
N GLU A 42 5.53 -15.74 13.48
CA GLU A 42 4.92 -14.51 12.96
C GLU A 42 5.31 -14.23 11.49
N GLN A 43 6.56 -14.54 11.09
CA GLN A 43 6.97 -14.50 9.68
C GLN A 43 6.31 -15.58 8.81
N MET A 44 6.04 -16.77 9.38
CA MET A 44 5.49 -17.92 8.67
C MET A 44 3.99 -17.80 8.36
N MET A 45 3.27 -16.89 9.03
CA MET A 45 1.84 -16.62 8.77
C MET A 45 1.55 -15.37 7.91
N SER A 46 2.58 -14.65 7.46
CA SER A 46 2.37 -13.48 6.61
C SER A 46 1.97 -13.88 5.18
N VAL A 47 0.81 -13.40 4.73
CA VAL A 47 0.25 -13.68 3.41
C VAL A 47 1.07 -12.96 2.34
N ASP A 48 1.51 -13.69 1.29
CA ASP A 48 2.06 -13.08 0.08
C ASP A 48 0.94 -12.44 -0.74
N VAL A 49 0.69 -11.15 -0.51
CA VAL A 49 -0.38 -10.36 -1.14
C VAL A 49 -0.34 -10.35 -2.66
N ARG A 50 0.78 -10.76 -3.28
CA ARG A 50 0.90 -10.87 -4.74
C ARG A 50 0.24 -12.12 -5.31
N LYS A 51 0.05 -13.16 -4.48
CA LYS A 51 -0.49 -14.46 -4.86
C LYS A 51 -1.92 -14.70 -4.35
N VAL A 52 -2.49 -13.73 -3.64
CA VAL A 52 -3.85 -13.82 -3.10
C VAL A 52 -4.87 -13.86 -4.24
N ALA A 53 -5.64 -14.95 -4.30
CA ALA A 53 -6.78 -15.12 -5.19
C ALA A 53 -8.09 -14.68 -4.51
N GLY A 54 -9.18 -14.52 -5.30
CA GLY A 54 -10.50 -14.16 -4.78
C GLY A 54 -10.68 -12.69 -4.39
N ARG A 55 -9.75 -11.82 -4.80
CA ARG A 55 -9.89 -10.36 -4.65
C ARG A 55 -11.05 -9.84 -5.48
N ARG A 56 -11.74 -8.80 -4.99
CA ARG A 56 -12.77 -8.11 -5.76
C ARG A 56 -12.16 -7.39 -6.97
N GLU A 57 -12.88 -7.37 -8.08
CA GLU A 57 -12.54 -6.50 -9.20
C GLU A 57 -13.21 -5.15 -8.97
N LEU A 58 -12.40 -4.11 -8.74
CA LEU A 58 -12.88 -2.76 -8.44
C LEU A 58 -12.31 -1.77 -9.45
N CYS A 59 -13.17 -0.86 -9.89
CA CYS A 59 -12.80 0.33 -10.63
C CYS A 59 -13.61 1.49 -10.05
N PHE A 60 -12.95 2.60 -9.74
CA PHE A 60 -13.59 3.80 -9.21
C PHE A 60 -13.40 4.95 -10.18
N GLU A 61 -14.46 5.72 -10.39
CA GLU A 61 -14.47 6.92 -11.21
C GLU A 61 -14.34 8.20 -10.38
N SER A 62 -14.62 8.12 -9.07
CA SER A 62 -14.53 9.24 -8.15
C SER A 62 -14.15 8.80 -6.73
N LEU A 63 -13.62 9.74 -5.94
CA LEU A 63 -13.33 9.49 -4.53
C LEU A 63 -14.60 9.23 -3.71
N ASP A 64 -15.76 9.71 -4.16
CA ASP A 64 -17.05 9.40 -3.53
C ASP A 64 -17.43 7.92 -3.67
N GLN A 65 -17.12 7.29 -4.82
CA GLN A 65 -17.32 5.85 -4.99
C GLN A 65 -16.40 5.04 -4.07
N VAL A 66 -15.19 5.54 -3.78
CA VAL A 66 -14.27 4.93 -2.80
C VAL A 66 -14.89 4.97 -1.40
N VAL A 67 -15.40 6.12 -0.97
CA VAL A 67 -16.07 6.26 0.33
C VAL A 67 -17.29 5.36 0.41
N SER A 68 -18.14 5.34 -0.62
CA SER A 68 -19.32 4.47 -0.65
C SER A 68 -18.98 2.98 -0.58
N ASP A 69 -17.88 2.54 -1.20
CA ASP A 69 -17.41 1.16 -1.06
C ASP A 69 -16.91 0.86 0.37
N ALA A 70 -16.17 1.79 0.97
CA ALA A 70 -15.73 1.66 2.35
C ALA A 70 -16.91 1.61 3.34
N GLU A 71 -17.95 2.42 3.12
CA GLU A 71 -19.18 2.39 3.93
C GLU A 71 -19.87 1.03 3.89
N ARG A 72 -19.99 0.42 2.71
CA ARG A 72 -20.55 -0.93 2.57
C ARG A 72 -19.72 -1.99 3.30
N LEU A 73 -18.39 -1.87 3.26
CA LEU A 73 -17.50 -2.79 3.96
C LEU A 73 -17.64 -2.68 5.48
N VAL A 74 -17.65 -1.44 6.02
CA VAL A 74 -17.80 -1.21 7.47
C VAL A 74 -19.18 -1.63 7.97
N ALA A 75 -20.23 -1.42 7.16
CA ALA A 75 -21.58 -1.85 7.50
C ALA A 75 -21.79 -3.37 7.40
N SER A 76 -20.89 -4.12 6.75
CA SER A 76 -20.98 -5.58 6.66
C SER A 76 -20.43 -6.21 7.96
N PRO A 77 -21.29 -6.92 8.73
CA PRO A 77 -20.91 -7.46 10.03
C PRO A 77 -19.86 -8.58 9.93
N ASN A 78 -19.77 -9.24 8.78
CA ASN A 78 -18.86 -10.36 8.54
C ASN A 78 -17.75 -10.02 7.55
N HIS A 79 -17.50 -8.73 7.29
CA HIS A 79 -16.43 -8.36 6.36
C HIS A 79 -15.11 -9.01 6.77
N ARG A 80 -14.34 -9.44 5.78
CA ARG A 80 -13.00 -9.98 6.03
C ARG A 80 -11.98 -9.46 5.03
N THR A 81 -10.71 -9.55 5.40
CA THR A 81 -9.59 -9.14 4.55
C THR A 81 -8.77 -10.36 4.13
N LEU A 82 -8.39 -10.40 2.86
CA LEU A 82 -7.57 -11.48 2.27
C LEU A 82 -6.06 -11.22 2.41
N GLY A 83 -5.68 -10.03 2.91
CA GLY A 83 -4.29 -9.62 3.09
C GLY A 83 -3.89 -9.61 4.57
N ASN A 84 -2.72 -9.02 4.85
CA ASN A 84 -2.22 -8.90 6.22
C ASN A 84 -2.83 -7.73 7.01
N TRP A 85 -3.55 -6.84 6.34
CA TRP A 85 -4.10 -5.64 6.96
C TRP A 85 -5.59 -5.81 7.24
N PRO A 86 -6.03 -5.61 8.49
CA PRO A 86 -7.45 -5.47 8.79
C PRO A 86 -8.04 -4.22 8.11
N LEU A 87 -9.37 -4.15 8.01
CA LEU A 87 -10.07 -3.09 7.28
C LEU A 87 -9.69 -1.69 7.77
N HIS A 88 -9.63 -1.47 9.08
CA HIS A 88 -9.27 -0.16 9.64
C HIS A 88 -7.90 0.33 9.18
N LYS A 89 -6.89 -0.56 9.03
CA LYS A 89 -5.57 -0.19 8.50
C LYS A 89 -5.62 0.19 7.04
N LEU A 90 -6.37 -0.54 6.21
CA LEU A 90 -6.55 -0.19 4.80
C LEU A 90 -7.17 1.20 4.65
N LEU A 91 -8.27 1.47 5.37
CA LEU A 91 -8.96 2.76 5.30
C LEU A 91 -8.08 3.91 5.82
N THR A 92 -7.39 3.69 6.96
CA THR A 92 -6.46 4.67 7.53
C THR A 92 -5.33 5.00 6.55
N HIS A 93 -4.77 4.00 5.87
CA HIS A 93 -3.72 4.21 4.86
C HIS A 93 -4.22 5.01 3.67
N LEU A 94 -5.42 4.70 3.16
CA LEU A 94 -6.01 5.48 2.07
C LEU A 94 -6.21 6.94 2.48
N ALA A 95 -6.80 7.19 3.65
CA ALA A 95 -6.99 8.54 4.18
C ALA A 95 -5.65 9.29 4.32
N HIS A 96 -4.66 8.64 4.93
CA HIS A 96 -3.31 9.19 5.11
C HIS A 96 -2.67 9.58 3.78
N THR A 97 -2.78 8.74 2.74
CA THR A 97 -2.21 9.08 1.42
C THR A 97 -2.90 10.26 0.74
N ILE A 98 -4.21 10.43 0.94
CA ILE A 98 -4.95 11.59 0.44
C ILE A 98 -4.52 12.85 1.17
N GLU A 99 -4.48 12.83 2.50
CA GLU A 99 -4.02 13.95 3.33
C GLU A 99 -2.62 14.43 2.89
N HIS A 100 -1.66 13.51 2.76
CA HIS A 100 -0.29 13.86 2.40
C HIS A 100 -0.14 14.33 0.94
N SER A 101 -1.07 13.98 0.06
CA SER A 101 -1.09 14.55 -1.29
C SER A 101 -1.49 16.04 -1.31
N ILE A 102 -2.10 16.52 -0.23
CA ILE A 102 -2.40 17.94 0.01
C ILE A 102 -1.25 18.55 0.84
N ASP A 103 -0.96 17.97 2.00
CA ASP A 103 -0.14 18.57 3.05
C ASP A 103 1.38 18.41 2.81
N GLY A 104 1.78 17.46 1.96
CA GLY A 104 3.17 17.11 1.74
C GLY A 104 3.58 15.80 2.39
N PHE A 105 4.77 15.33 2.03
CA PHE A 105 5.39 14.14 2.61
C PHE A 105 6.74 14.50 3.26
N GLU A 106 6.94 14.07 4.50
CA GLU A 106 8.22 14.26 5.21
C GLU A 106 9.32 13.31 4.69
N MET A 107 8.91 12.21 4.06
CA MET A 107 9.81 11.17 3.59
C MET A 107 10.05 11.25 2.08
N LYS A 108 11.26 10.88 1.66
CA LYS A 108 11.65 10.76 0.25
C LYS A 108 12.14 9.35 -0.04
N ALA A 109 11.83 8.85 -1.23
CA ALA A 109 12.38 7.57 -1.68
C ALA A 109 13.90 7.68 -1.91
N PRO A 110 14.63 6.54 -1.90
CA PRO A 110 16.05 6.50 -2.27
C PRO A 110 16.31 7.16 -3.62
N PHE A 111 17.51 7.74 -3.79
CA PHE A 111 17.85 8.53 -4.98
C PHE A 111 17.58 7.80 -6.29
N LEU A 112 17.94 6.51 -6.40
CA LEU A 112 17.72 5.72 -7.61
C LEU A 112 16.23 5.58 -7.96
N ILE A 113 15.36 5.42 -6.95
CA ILE A 113 13.92 5.36 -7.16
C ILE A 113 13.38 6.71 -7.64
N ARG A 114 13.87 7.81 -7.06
CA ARG A 114 13.49 9.17 -7.49
C ARG A 114 13.95 9.49 -8.91
N LEU A 115 15.14 9.02 -9.29
CA LEU A 115 15.68 9.17 -10.65
C LEU A 115 14.78 8.47 -11.70
N LEU A 116 14.30 7.27 -11.37
CA LEU A 116 13.36 6.51 -12.22
C LEU A 116 11.89 6.93 -12.04
N GLY A 117 11.61 7.85 -11.11
CA GLY A 117 10.27 8.25 -10.69
C GLY A 117 9.31 8.60 -11.83
N PRO A 118 9.70 9.42 -12.82
CA PRO A 118 8.82 9.76 -13.94
C PRO A 118 8.40 8.54 -14.80
N LEU A 119 9.28 7.55 -14.95
CA LEU A 119 8.97 6.31 -15.67
C LEU A 119 8.03 5.43 -14.84
N ILE A 120 8.32 5.26 -13.56
CA ILE A 120 7.48 4.47 -12.64
C ILE A 120 6.08 5.09 -12.55
N LYS A 121 5.98 6.43 -12.49
CA LYS A 121 4.70 7.17 -12.49
C LYS A 121 3.84 6.80 -13.70
N ARG A 122 4.41 6.79 -14.92
CA ARG A 122 3.68 6.46 -16.15
C ARG A 122 3.08 5.05 -16.12
N ILE A 123 3.72 4.13 -15.40
CA ILE A 123 3.23 2.75 -15.22
C ILE A 123 2.17 2.71 -14.11
N ALA A 124 2.46 3.34 -12.97
CA ALA A 124 1.58 3.38 -11.80
C ALA A 124 0.21 4.02 -12.10
N LEU A 125 0.17 5.07 -12.93
CA LEU A 125 -1.08 5.73 -13.35
C LEU A 125 -1.93 4.90 -14.33
N LYS A 126 -1.41 3.78 -14.83
CA LYS A 126 -2.16 2.81 -15.63
C LYS A 126 -2.65 1.64 -14.78
N LYS A 127 -1.77 1.09 -13.94
CA LYS A 127 -2.07 -0.06 -13.08
C LYS A 127 -1.14 -0.08 -11.87
N LEU A 128 -1.72 -0.27 -10.69
CA LEU A 128 -0.99 -0.55 -9.46
C LEU A 128 -1.02 -2.05 -9.14
N SER A 129 0.08 -2.54 -8.59
CA SER A 129 0.22 -3.94 -8.16
C SER A 129 0.56 -3.97 -6.67
N PRO A 130 0.00 -4.92 -5.90
CA PRO A 130 0.29 -5.04 -4.48
C PRO A 130 1.71 -5.54 -4.24
N GLY A 131 2.18 -5.39 -2.99
CA GLY A 131 3.43 -6.00 -2.53
C GLY A 131 4.65 -5.08 -2.64
N ILE A 132 4.48 -3.77 -2.74
CA ILE A 132 5.55 -2.84 -2.37
C ILE A 132 5.67 -2.90 -0.84
N LYS A 133 6.81 -3.36 -0.33
CA LYS A 133 7.03 -3.51 1.11
C LYS A 133 7.56 -2.20 1.69
N LEU A 134 6.86 -1.64 2.66
CA LEU A 134 7.46 -0.71 3.60
C LEU A 134 8.28 -1.51 4.63
N GLN A 135 9.28 -0.88 5.24
CA GLN A 135 9.97 -1.51 6.37
C GLN A 135 8.98 -1.59 7.55
N LYS A 136 8.86 -2.76 8.21
CA LYS A 136 7.87 -3.04 9.27
C LYS A 136 7.86 -1.98 10.38
N GLN A 137 9.02 -1.48 10.78
CA GLN A 137 9.15 -0.42 11.80
C GLN A 137 8.52 0.91 11.37
N LEU A 138 8.65 1.26 10.09
CA LEU A 138 8.06 2.47 9.54
C LEU A 138 6.54 2.32 9.40
N GLU A 139 6.10 1.14 8.99
CA GLU A 139 4.68 0.80 8.89
C GLU A 139 3.97 0.91 10.25
N GLN A 140 4.55 0.32 11.30
CA GLN A 140 3.98 0.36 12.66
C GLN A 140 3.96 1.76 13.26
N LYS A 141 4.95 2.61 12.93
CA LYS A 141 5.00 4.00 13.40
C LYS A 141 3.90 4.85 12.76
N VAL A 142 3.58 4.58 11.48
CA VAL A 142 2.61 5.37 10.71
C VAL A 142 1.19 4.83 10.89
N PHE A 143 1.03 3.52 11.08
CA PHE A 143 -0.26 2.85 11.16
C PHE A 143 -0.34 1.96 12.42
N PRO A 144 -1.02 2.40 13.48
CA PRO A 144 -1.13 1.62 14.71
C PRO A 144 -1.81 0.26 14.48
N GLU A 145 -1.42 -0.75 15.26
CA GLU A 145 -1.97 -2.11 15.16
C GLU A 145 -3.46 -2.17 15.55
N ALA A 146 -3.88 -1.36 16.53
CA ALA A 146 -5.26 -1.28 16.97
C ALA A 146 -5.99 -0.09 16.33
N GLY A 147 -7.26 -0.28 15.99
CA GLY A 147 -8.16 0.76 15.51
C GLY A 147 -9.54 0.21 15.19
N SER A 148 -10.54 1.10 15.07
CA SER A 148 -11.89 0.74 14.63
C SER A 148 -12.06 1.02 13.14
N ALA A 149 -12.91 0.23 12.47
CA ALA A 149 -13.18 0.44 11.06
C ALA A 149 -14.02 1.73 10.84
N GLU A 150 -14.82 2.08 11.84
CA GLU A 150 -15.69 3.26 11.91
C GLU A 150 -14.86 4.55 11.98
N ASP A 151 -13.88 4.63 12.88
CA ASP A 151 -13.00 5.81 12.99
C ASP A 151 -12.16 5.98 11.72
N ALA A 152 -11.69 4.86 11.15
CA ALA A 152 -10.90 4.89 9.92
C ALA A 152 -11.75 5.32 8.71
N LEU A 153 -13.02 4.91 8.65
CA LEU A 153 -13.97 5.39 7.66
C LEU A 153 -14.25 6.89 7.81
N GLU A 154 -14.43 7.38 9.04
CA GLU A 154 -14.66 8.80 9.27
C GLU A 154 -13.44 9.64 8.86
N ARG A 155 -12.23 9.16 9.15
CA ARG A 155 -11.00 9.78 8.65
C ARG A 155 -10.95 9.80 7.12
N LEU A 156 -11.32 8.69 6.47
CA LEU A 156 -11.37 8.64 5.00
C LEU A 156 -12.38 9.63 4.42
N ARG A 157 -13.56 9.77 5.04
CA ARG A 157 -14.56 10.78 4.65
C ARG A 157 -14.00 12.19 4.77
N ALA A 158 -13.36 12.51 5.90
CA ALA A 158 -12.75 13.82 6.12
C ALA A 158 -11.66 14.11 5.08
N ALA A 159 -10.78 13.15 4.78
CA ALA A 159 -9.73 13.30 3.78
C ALA A 159 -10.30 13.53 2.36
N VAL A 160 -11.34 12.78 1.97
CA VAL A 160 -12.02 12.97 0.68
C VAL A 160 -12.76 14.30 0.62
N ALA A 161 -13.40 14.72 1.71
CA ALA A 161 -14.05 16.03 1.79
C ALA A 161 -13.04 17.17 1.60
N ARG A 162 -11.85 17.08 2.23
CA ARG A 162 -10.74 18.02 1.99
C ARG A 162 -10.31 18.03 0.52
N ALA A 163 -10.12 16.86 -0.09
CA ALA A 163 -9.70 16.74 -1.48
C ALA A 163 -10.69 17.34 -2.51
N LYS A 164 -11.95 17.60 -2.11
CA LYS A 164 -12.93 18.33 -2.94
C LYS A 164 -12.72 19.85 -2.92
N GLY A 165 -12.24 20.40 -1.80
CA GLY A 165 -12.01 21.84 -1.63
C GLY A 165 -10.57 22.28 -1.86
N GLU A 166 -9.62 21.37 -1.68
CA GLU A 166 -8.18 21.64 -1.74
C GLU A 166 -7.52 20.89 -2.90
N ARG A 167 -6.54 21.54 -3.54
CA ARG A 167 -5.78 20.92 -4.64
C ARG A 167 -4.64 20.08 -4.07
N MET A 168 -4.68 18.78 -4.37
CA MET A 168 -3.55 17.87 -4.16
C MET A 168 -2.39 18.20 -5.13
N GLU A 169 -1.35 18.87 -4.65
CA GLU A 169 -0.19 19.29 -5.47
C GLU A 169 1.16 18.97 -4.81
N ALA A 170 1.15 18.28 -3.67
CA ALA A 170 2.37 17.86 -3.01
C ALA A 170 3.23 16.97 -3.93
N ALA A 171 4.56 17.09 -3.78
CA ALA A 171 5.49 16.21 -4.48
C ALA A 171 5.42 14.79 -3.91
N HIS A 172 5.20 13.80 -4.78
CA HIS A 172 5.19 12.39 -4.39
C HIS A 172 6.61 11.93 -4.02
N PRO A 173 6.82 11.20 -2.90
CA PRO A 173 8.13 10.77 -2.41
C PRO A 173 9.01 10.05 -3.44
N ALA A 174 8.38 9.31 -4.36
CA ALA A 174 9.02 8.56 -5.43
C ALA A 174 8.87 9.18 -6.83
N PHE A 175 7.75 9.86 -7.13
CA PHE A 175 7.44 10.30 -8.50
C PHE A 175 7.79 11.77 -8.74
N GLY A 176 8.07 12.52 -7.67
CA GLY A 176 8.29 13.97 -7.75
C GLY A 176 6.97 14.70 -8.05
N LYS A 177 7.03 15.66 -8.98
CA LYS A 177 5.89 16.53 -9.30
C LYS A 177 4.70 15.72 -9.86
N MET A 178 3.54 16.00 -9.28
CA MET A 178 2.24 15.42 -9.62
C MET A 178 1.24 16.55 -9.75
N SER A 179 0.43 16.53 -10.81
CA SER A 179 -0.76 17.38 -10.93
C SER A 179 -1.90 16.83 -10.08
N HIS A 180 -2.91 17.66 -9.82
CA HIS A 180 -4.13 17.26 -9.12
C HIS A 180 -4.81 16.04 -9.78
N ASP A 181 -4.94 16.04 -11.11
CA ASP A 181 -5.59 14.95 -11.84
C ASP A 181 -4.77 13.65 -11.80
N GLU A 182 -3.44 13.75 -11.83
CA GLU A 182 -2.56 12.60 -11.62
C GLU A 182 -2.72 12.04 -10.20
N TRP A 183 -2.88 12.90 -9.19
CA TRP A 183 -3.16 12.49 -7.81
C TRP A 183 -4.52 11.80 -7.68
N ILE A 184 -5.58 12.38 -8.25
CA ILE A 184 -6.91 11.75 -8.31
C ILE A 184 -6.79 10.37 -8.95
N ARG A 185 -6.17 10.27 -10.13
CA ARG A 185 -6.00 9.00 -10.84
C ARG A 185 -5.23 7.97 -9.99
N LEU A 186 -4.16 8.40 -9.34
CA LEU A 186 -3.37 7.52 -8.46
C LEU A 186 -4.21 7.02 -7.30
N HIS A 187 -4.95 7.89 -6.61
CA HIS A 187 -5.80 7.54 -5.48
C HIS A 187 -6.92 6.56 -5.86
N LEU A 188 -7.55 6.73 -7.03
CA LEU A 188 -8.59 5.81 -7.49
C LEU A 188 -8.02 4.40 -7.74
N LEU A 189 -6.88 4.30 -8.43
CA LEU A 189 -6.20 3.02 -8.67
C LEU A 189 -5.69 2.40 -7.37
N HIS A 190 -5.19 3.22 -6.46
CA HIS A 190 -4.62 2.80 -5.18
C HIS A 190 -5.70 2.26 -4.26
N SER A 191 -6.83 2.98 -4.16
CA SER A 191 -8.02 2.57 -3.43
C SER A 191 -8.61 1.28 -4.00
N ALA A 192 -8.78 1.18 -5.32
CA ALA A 192 -9.26 -0.06 -5.95
C ALA A 192 -8.35 -1.26 -5.63
N MET A 193 -7.03 -1.07 -5.72
CA MET A 193 -6.06 -2.10 -5.38
C MET A 193 -6.17 -2.53 -3.90
N HIS A 194 -6.25 -1.59 -2.95
CA HIS A 194 -6.32 -1.93 -1.52
C HIS A 194 -7.67 -2.51 -1.12
N LEU A 195 -8.78 -1.88 -1.49
CA LEU A 195 -10.13 -2.33 -1.14
C LEU A 195 -10.50 -3.66 -1.79
N SER A 196 -9.84 -4.06 -2.89
CA SER A 196 -10.04 -5.39 -3.49
C SER A 196 -9.70 -6.56 -2.55
N PHE A 197 -8.91 -6.33 -1.50
CA PHE A 197 -8.60 -7.34 -0.49
C PHE A 197 -9.69 -7.48 0.57
N ALA A 198 -10.58 -6.50 0.73
CA ALA A 198 -11.68 -6.57 1.68
C ALA A 198 -12.92 -7.14 0.99
N LEU A 199 -13.56 -8.14 1.58
CA LEU A 199 -14.79 -8.76 1.09
C LEU A 199 -15.94 -8.38 2.02
N PRO A 200 -17.06 -7.84 1.49
CA PRO A 200 -18.31 -7.77 2.25
C PRO A 200 -18.91 -9.18 2.29
N GLU A 201 -19.12 -9.73 3.48
CA GLU A 201 -19.81 -11.01 3.70
C GLU A 201 -21.11 -10.80 4.49
#